data_AF-A0A6B1FDW0-F1
#
_entry.id   AF-A0A6B1FDW0-F1
#
_cell.length_a   1.000
_cell.length_b   1.000
_cell.length_c   1.000
_cell.angle_alpha   90.00
_cell.angle_beta   90.00
_cell.angle_gamma   90.00
#
_symmetry.space_group_name_H-M   'P 1'
#
loop_
_entity.id
_entity.type
_entity.pdbx_description
1 polymer ?
#
loop_
_entity_poly.entity_id
_entity_poly.type
_entity_poly.pdbx_seq_one_letter_code
_entity_poly.pdbx_strand_id
1 'polypeptide(L)' 'MPQIPLSKRINELLVLAVLDHGPAHGYQIALSVEERTGGAFSFQHGTLYPILHRLEGDGRV' A
#
# COMPACT_ATOMS: atom_id res chain seq x y z
N MET A 1 20.09 -14.48 1.08
CA MET A 1 18.69 -14.06 0.87
C MET A 1 18.67 -12.53 0.84
N PRO A 2 18.03 -11.87 -0.13
CA PRO A 2 17.97 -10.41 -0.16
C PRO A 2 17.16 -9.91 1.05
N GLN A 3 17.71 -8.95 1.80
CA GLN A 3 17.00 -8.30 2.89
C GLN A 3 16.00 -7.30 2.29
N ILE A 4 14.71 -7.64 2.31
CA ILE A 4 13.66 -6.69 1.93
C ILE A 4 13.58 -5.60 3.02
N PRO A 5 13.70 -4.30 2.69
CA PRO A 5 13.58 -3.23 3.66
C PRO A 5 12.22 -3.29 4.38
N LEU A 6 12.22 -3.06 5.70
CA LEU A 6 11.01 -3.06 6.53
C LEU A 6 9.96 -2.06 6.01
N SER A 7 10.41 -0.91 5.51
CA SER A 7 9.57 0.13 4.89
C SER A 7 8.73 -0.42 3.73
N LYS A 8 9.32 -1.27 2.88
CA LYS A 8 8.60 -1.88 1.76
C LYS A 8 7.50 -2.83 2.23
N ARG A 9 7.78 -3.65 3.25
CA ARG A 9 6.79 -4.58 3.82
C ARG A 9 5.64 -3.84 4.48
N ILE A 10 5.93 -2.78 5.23
CA ILE A 10 4.90 -1.95 5.88
C ILE A 10 3.99 -1.33 4.82
N ASN A 11 4.55 -0.79 3.74
CA ASN A 11 3.74 -0.20 2.67
C ASN A 11 2.79 -1.21 2.02
N GLU A 12 3.26 -2.44 1.74
CA GLU A 12 2.40 -3.51 1.22
C GLU A 12 1.28 -3.88 2.21
N LEU A 13 1.60 -3.99 3.51
CA LEU A 13 0.60 -4.27 4.54
C LEU A 13 -0.47 -3.17 4.65
N LEU A 14 -0.08 -1.90 4.54
CA LEU A 14 -1.02 -0.78 4.58
C LEU A 14 -1.98 -0.80 3.37
N VAL A 15 -1.49 -1.16 2.19
CA VAL A 15 -2.33 -1.35 0.99
C VAL A 15 -3.33 -2.49 1.21
N LEU A 16 -2.85 -3.65 1.65
CA LEU A 16 -3.70 -4.82 1.92
C LEU A 16 -4.74 -4.53 3.01
N ALA A 17 -4.37 -3.78 4.06
CA ALA A 17 -5.29 -3.40 5.13
C ALA A 17 -6.43 -2.49 4.63
N VAL A 18 -6.22 -1.66 3.60
CA VAL A 18 -7.32 -0.91 2.98
C VAL A 18 -8.19 -1.85 2.14
N LEU A 19 -7.57 -2.71 1.32
CA LEU A 19 -8.28 -3.61 0.41
C LEU A 19 -9.08 -4.71 1.13
N ASP A 20 -8.73 -5.03 2.38
CA ASP A 20 -9.50 -5.93 3.25
C ASP A 20 -10.95 -5.42 3.49
N HIS A 21 -11.18 -4.11 3.34
CA HIS A 21 -12.53 -3.52 3.41
C HIS A 21 -13.26 -3.49 2.06
N GLY A 22 -12.63 -3.95 0.99
CA GLY A 22 -13.18 -4.02 -0.35
C GLY A 22 -12.32 -3.34 -1.43
N PRO A 23 -12.71 -3.47 -2.70
CA PRO A 23 -11.98 -2.87 -3.82
C PRO A 23 -11.88 -1.35 -3.69
N ALA A 24 -10.70 -0.79 -3.99
CA ALA A 24 -10.46 0.64 -3.94
C ALA A 24 -9.50 1.07 -5.05
N HIS A 25 -9.70 2.27 -5.59
CA HIS A 25 -8.73 2.88 -6.50
C HIS A 25 -7.46 3.30 -5.75
N GLY A 26 -6.32 3.35 -6.44
CA GLY A 26 -5.03 3.74 -5.85
C GLY A 26 -5.09 5.06 -5.06
N TYR A 27 -5.77 6.08 -5.59
CA TYR A 27 -5.95 7.34 -4.86
C TYR A 27 -6.73 7.18 -3.54
N GLN A 28 -7.79 6.36 -3.53
CA GLN A 28 -8.57 6.08 -2.32
C GLN A 28 -7.76 5.30 -1.28
N ILE A 29 -6.86 4.41 -1.73
CA ILE A 29 -5.93 3.70 -0.85
C ILE A 29 -4.98 4.68 -0.17
N ALA A 30 -4.41 5.62 -0.93
CA ALA A 30 -3.52 6.65 -0.37
C ALA A 30 -4.23 7.50 0.70
N LEU A 31 -5.43 8.02 0.37
CA LEU A 31 -6.25 8.78 1.30
C LEU A 31 -6.61 7.98 2.56
N SER A 32 -7.08 6.75 2.38
CA SER A 32 -7.51 5.90 3.52
C SER A 32 -6.35 5.61 4.48
N VAL A 33 -5.14 5.39 3.97
CA VAL A 33 -3.96 5.17 4.81
C VAL A 33 -3.62 6.44 5.59
N GLU A 34 -3.60 7.59 4.93
CA GLU A 34 -3.30 8.87 5.58
C GLU A 34 -4.34 9.22 6.65
N GLU A 35 -5.62 9.09 6.35
CA GLU A 35 -6.73 9.35 7.28
C GLU A 35 -6.71 8.42 8.49
N ARG A 36 -6.61 7.10 8.28
CA ARG A 36 -6.65 6.11 9.36
C ARG A 36 -5.42 6.15 10.27
N THR A 37 -4.30 6.64 9.76
CA THR A 37 -3.06 6.78 10.53
C THR A 37 -2.87 8.17 11.12
N GLY A 38 -3.83 9.09 10.92
CA GLY A 38 -3.73 10.47 11.37
C GLY A 38 -2.52 11.20 10.77
N GLY A 39 -2.16 10.88 9.53
CA GLY A 39 -1.01 11.44 8.82
C GLY A 39 0.35 10.82 9.16
N ALA A 40 0.41 9.83 10.07
CA ALA A 40 1.68 9.16 10.40
C ALA A 40 2.26 8.37 9.22
N PHE A 41 1.40 7.92 8.30
CA PHE A 41 1.80 7.30 7.05
C PHE A 41 1.17 7.99 5.86
N SER A 42 1.99 8.34 4.87
CA SER A 42 1.54 8.79 3.56
C SER A 42 2.46 8.22 2.48
N PHE A 43 1.88 7.83 1.35
CA PHE A 43 2.68 7.35 0.23
C PHE A 43 3.35 8.52 -0.46
N GLN A 44 4.68 8.43 -0.61
CA GLN A 44 5.41 9.37 -1.44
C GLN A 44 4.99 9.24 -2.90
N HIS A 45 5.13 10.33 -3.66
CA HIS A 45 4.78 10.35 -5.08
C HIS A 45 5.47 9.19 -5.82
N GLY A 46 4.69 8.41 -6.58
CA GLY A 46 5.20 7.26 -7.32
C GLY A 46 5.50 6.00 -6.50
N THR A 47 5.20 5.95 -5.19
CA THR A 47 5.43 4.72 -4.37
C THR A 47 4.29 3.72 -4.46
N LEU A 48 3.04 4.20 -4.46
CA LEU A 48 1.87 3.33 -4.36
C LEU A 48 1.65 2.46 -5.60
N TYR A 49 1.69 3.05 -6.80
CA TYR A 49 1.41 2.31 -8.04
C TYR A 49 2.40 1.15 -8.30
N PRO A 50 3.72 1.28 -8.08
CA PRO A 50 4.64 0.15 -8.16
C PRO A 50 4.42 -0.94 -7.11
N ILE A 51 3.72 -0.65 -6.00
CA ILE A 51 3.31 -1.66 -5.03
C ILE A 51 2.08 -2.38 -5.54
N LEU A 52 1.06 -1.65 -5.99
CA LEU A 52 -0.17 -2.22 -6.57
C LEU A 52 0.16 -3.15 -7.74
N HIS A 53 0.94 -2.69 -8.72
CA HIS A 53 1.35 -3.51 -9.86
C HIS A 53 2.09 -4.80 -9.47
N ARG A 54 2.86 -4.77 -8.37
CA ARG A 54 3.54 -5.97 -7.87
C ARG A 54 2.54 -6.92 -7.22
N LEU A 55 1.66 -6.40 -6.38
CA LEU A 55 0.63 -7.22 -5.72
C LEU A 55 -0.32 -7.85 -6.74
N GLU A 56 -0.71 -7.11 -7.78
CA GLU A 56 -1.51 -7.61 -8.92
C GLU A 56 -0.75 -8.69 -9.69
N GLY A 57 0.52 -8.43 -10.02
CA GLY A 57 1.38 -9.41 -10.70
C GLY A 57 1.63 -10.69 -9.90
N ASP A 58 1.61 -10.59 -8.57
CA ASP A 58 1.73 -11.72 -7.64
C ASP A 58 0.37 -12.41 -7.35
N GLY A 59 -0.74 -11.92 -7.91
CA GLY A 59 -2.09 -12.45 -7.70
C GLY A 59 -2.65 -12.27 -6.29
N ARG A 60 -2.23 -11.21 -5.59
CA ARG A 60 -2.60 -10.92 -4.19
C ARG A 60 -3.66 -9.84 -4.03
N VAL A 61 -3.97 -9.11 -5.09
CA VAL A 61 -5.02 -8.08 -5.17
C VAL A 61 -5.66 -8.12 -6.55
#